data_AF-A0A067CS45-F1
#
_entry.id   AF-A0A067CS45-F1
#
_cell.length_a   1.000
_cell.length_b   1.000
_cell.length_c   1.000
_cell.angle_alpha   90.00
_cell.angle_beta   90.00
_cell.angle_gamma   90.00
#
_symmetry.space_group_name_H-M   'P 1'
#
loop_
_entity.id
_entity.type
_entity.pdbx_description
1 polymer ?
#
loop_
_entity_poly.entity_id
_entity_poly.type
_entity_poly.pdbx_seq_one_letter_code
_entity_poly.pdbx_strand_id
1 'polypeptide(L)'
;MSSTGIACGVAKGYPVTKREVAPRPAAKKGRAGKKTQFVRNIVREVVGLMPYEKRILDMIKSGGSSAEKRIYKFTKKRLGTHRRALHKREEMKAYYAAVRAKQAGI
;
A
#
# COMPACT_ATOMS: atom_id res chain seq x y z
N MET A 1 -4.14 10.40 27.94
CA MET A 1 -4.97 11.58 28.27
C MET A 1 -6.21 11.11 29.00
N SER A 2 -6.28 11.42 30.30
CA SER A 2 -7.46 11.24 31.14
C SER A 2 -8.53 12.26 30.73
N SER A 3 -9.79 11.85 30.74
CA SER A 3 -10.90 12.77 30.52
C SER A 3 -11.10 13.66 31.75
N THR A 4 -11.43 14.94 31.58
CA THR A 4 -11.49 15.97 32.63
C THR A 4 -12.88 16.15 33.25
N GLY A 5 -13.87 15.31 32.92
CA GLY A 5 -15.23 15.41 33.43
C GLY A 5 -16.10 16.46 32.75
N ILE A 6 -15.58 17.17 31.75
CA ILE A 6 -16.30 18.22 31.01
C ILE A 6 -17.18 17.57 29.93
N ALA A 7 -18.36 18.14 29.66
CA ALA A 7 -19.30 17.62 28.65
C ALA A 7 -18.82 17.81 27.19
N CYS A 8 -18.06 18.88 26.92
CA CYS A 8 -17.59 19.27 25.60
C CYS A 8 -16.08 19.59 25.61
N GLY A 9 -15.43 19.52 24.43
CA GLY A 9 -13.98 19.73 24.28
C GLY A 9 -13.18 18.46 24.04
N VAL A 10 -11.86 18.61 23.83
CA VAL A 10 -10.96 17.50 23.43
C VAL A 10 -10.80 16.46 24.53
N ALA A 11 -10.71 16.88 25.79
CA ALA A 11 -10.55 16.00 26.96
C ALA A 11 -11.89 15.66 27.64
N LYS A 12 -13.01 15.74 26.93
CA LYS A 12 -14.34 15.50 27.49
C LYS A 12 -14.56 14.06 27.97
N GLY A 13 -15.63 13.89 28.74
CA GLY A 13 -16.10 12.60 29.24
C GLY A 13 -15.76 12.37 30.71
N TYR A 14 -16.37 11.33 31.29
CA TYR A 14 -16.16 10.98 32.68
C TYR A 14 -14.71 10.48 32.90
N PRO A 15 -14.00 10.94 33.95
CA PRO A 15 -12.66 10.49 34.25
C PRO A 15 -12.67 9.00 34.63
N VAL A 16 -12.22 8.14 33.71
CA VAL A 16 -12.07 6.70 33.92
C VAL A 16 -10.61 6.29 33.75
N THR A 17 -10.14 5.36 34.58
CA THR A 17 -8.87 4.65 34.40
C THR A 17 -8.97 3.68 33.22
N LYS A 18 -8.41 4.07 32.07
CA LYS A 18 -8.46 3.24 30.85
C LYS A 18 -7.58 2.00 31.02
N ARG A 19 -8.17 0.81 30.84
CA ARG A 19 -7.45 -0.47 30.82
C ARG A 19 -6.79 -0.69 29.46
N GLU A 20 -5.55 -1.18 29.46
CA GLU A 20 -4.91 -1.68 28.25
C GLU A 20 -5.50 -3.05 27.88
N VAL A 21 -6.19 -3.12 26.74
CA VAL A 21 -6.81 -4.34 26.23
C VAL A 21 -5.94 -4.94 25.14
N ALA A 22 -5.64 -6.23 25.26
CA ALA A 22 -4.90 -6.94 24.22
C ALA A 22 -5.66 -6.91 22.88
N PRO A 23 -4.97 -6.69 21.75
CA PRO A 23 -5.63 -6.61 20.45
C PRO A 23 -6.25 -7.95 20.08
N ARG A 24 -7.54 -7.92 19.72
CA ARG A 24 -8.30 -9.12 19.34
C ARG A 24 -7.65 -9.81 18.12
N PRO A 25 -7.58 -11.14 18.07
CA PRO A 25 -7.03 -11.85 16.90
C PRO A 25 -7.68 -11.46 15.57
N ALA A 26 -8.99 -11.17 15.56
CA ALA A 26 -9.72 -10.70 14.38
C ALA A 26 -9.15 -9.39 13.78
N ALA A 27 -8.56 -8.52 14.60
CA ALA A 27 -7.93 -7.29 14.13
C ALA A 27 -6.66 -7.54 13.30
N LYS A 28 -6.07 -8.75 13.35
CA LYS A 28 -4.89 -9.13 12.56
C LYS A 28 -5.24 -9.63 11.15
N LYS A 29 -6.53 -9.72 10.79
CA LYS A 29 -6.98 -10.20 9.47
C LYS A 29 -6.41 -9.31 8.36
N GLY A 30 -5.77 -9.94 7.36
CA GLY A 30 -5.18 -9.23 6.21
C GLY A 30 -3.66 -9.02 6.29
N ARG A 31 -3.02 -9.27 7.44
CA ARG A 31 -1.55 -9.25 7.54
C ARG A 31 -0.95 -10.46 6.83
N ALA A 32 -0.04 -10.22 5.89
CA ALA A 32 0.65 -11.29 5.16
C ALA A 32 1.76 -11.90 6.01
N GLY A 33 1.69 -13.22 6.26
CA GLY A 33 2.78 -13.99 6.91
C GLY A 33 3.89 -14.39 5.93
N LYS A 34 5.00 -14.90 6.46
CA LYS A 34 6.19 -15.31 5.67
C LYS A 34 5.85 -16.28 4.54
N LYS A 35 5.09 -17.35 4.84
CA LYS A 35 4.65 -18.34 3.86
C LYS A 35 3.78 -17.72 2.76
N THR A 36 2.84 -16.84 3.11
CA THR A 36 1.96 -16.19 2.13
C THR A 36 2.73 -15.26 1.20
N GLN A 37 3.73 -14.53 1.72
CA GLN A 37 4.57 -13.66 0.90
C GLN A 37 5.43 -14.49 -0.08
N PHE A 38 6.03 -15.59 0.40
CA PHE A 38 6.80 -16.51 -0.44
C PHE A 38 5.98 -17.06 -1.60
N VAL A 39 4.78 -17.58 -1.32
CA VAL A 39 3.88 -18.11 -2.36
C VAL A 39 3.47 -17.02 -3.36
N ARG A 40 3.16 -15.81 -2.89
CA ARG A 40 2.81 -14.67 -3.78
C ARG A 40 3.95 -14.28 -4.71
N ASN A 41 5.20 -14.34 -4.24
CA ASN A 41 6.36 -14.04 -5.06
C ASN A 41 6.54 -15.09 -6.17
N ILE A 42 6.42 -16.38 -5.86
CA ILE A 42 6.49 -17.46 -6.85
C ILE A 42 5.41 -17.29 -7.93
N VAL A 43 4.16 -17.08 -7.51
CA VAL A 43 3.05 -16.91 -8.46
C VAL A 43 3.28 -15.71 -9.38
N ARG A 44 3.82 -14.60 -8.83
CA ARG A 44 4.12 -13.39 -9.61
C ARG A 44 5.25 -13.60 -10.62
N GLU A 45 6.24 -14.43 -10.29
CA GLU A 45 7.32 -14.81 -11.21
C GLU A 45 6.80 -15.68 -12.37
N VAL A 46 5.94 -16.66 -12.06
CA VAL A 46 5.39 -17.58 -13.07
C VAL A 46 4.37 -16.92 -14.00
N VAL A 47 3.39 -16.19 -13.43
CA VAL A 47 2.28 -15.61 -14.21
C VAL A 47 2.68 -14.28 -14.86
N GLY A 48 3.60 -13.54 -14.25
CA GLY A 48 4.04 -12.24 -14.73
C GLY A 48 3.04 -11.10 -14.47
N LEU A 49 3.24 -9.97 -15.17
CA LEU A 49 2.44 -8.75 -15.03
C LEU A 49 1.23 -8.72 -15.97
N MET A 50 0.14 -8.11 -15.51
CA MET A 50 -1.04 -7.86 -16.34
C MET A 50 -0.78 -6.78 -17.40
N PRO A 51 -1.54 -6.72 -18.52
CA PRO A 51 -1.30 -5.75 -19.59
C PRO A 51 -1.31 -4.28 -19.14
N TYR A 52 -2.18 -3.92 -18.20
CA TYR A 52 -2.21 -2.55 -17.67
C TYR A 52 -1.02 -2.26 -16.75
N GLU A 53 -0.46 -3.27 -16.08
CA GLU A 53 0.73 -3.15 -15.24
C GLU A 53 1.99 -2.98 -16.10
N LYS A 54 2.09 -3.71 -17.22
CA LYS A 54 3.13 -3.51 -18.23
C LYS A 54 3.13 -2.07 -18.76
N ARG A 55 1.96 -1.54 -19.13
CA ARG A 55 1.85 -0.14 -19.57
C ARG A 55 2.27 0.87 -18.49
N ILE A 56 2.00 0.58 -17.21
CA ILE A 56 2.48 1.43 -16.10
C ILE A 56 4.00 1.41 -16.05
N LEU A 57 4.62 0.23 -16.21
CA LEU A 57 6.07 0.10 -16.27
C LEU A 57 6.68 0.91 -17.42
N ASP A 58 6.06 0.89 -18.60
CA ASP A 58 6.53 1.69 -19.75
C ASP A 58 6.42 3.19 -19.48
N MET A 59 5.33 3.63 -18.83
CA MET A 59 5.18 5.02 -18.38
C MET A 59 6.22 5.42 -17.33
N ILE A 60 6.66 4.48 -16.48
CA ILE A 60 7.74 4.71 -15.50
C ILE A 60 9.09 4.83 -16.23
N LYS A 61 9.38 3.94 -17.20
CA LYS A 61 10.62 3.93 -17.99
C LYS A 61 10.79 5.18 -18.84
N SER A 62 9.71 5.68 -19.44
CA SER A 62 9.73 6.88 -20.29
C SER A 62 10.24 8.14 -19.55
N GLY A 63 10.21 8.15 -18.21
CA GLY A 63 10.76 9.25 -17.40
C GLY A 63 10.03 10.60 -17.54
N GLY A 64 10.35 11.53 -16.65
CA GLY A 64 9.94 12.95 -16.72
C GLY A 64 9.05 13.44 -15.57
N SER A 65 9.06 14.76 -15.35
CA SER A 65 8.37 15.43 -14.23
C SER A 65 6.83 15.30 -14.28
N SER A 66 6.26 14.98 -15.44
CA SER A 66 4.81 14.79 -15.63
C SER A 66 4.35 13.33 -15.65
N ALA A 67 5.27 12.36 -15.55
CA ALA A 67 4.96 10.94 -15.66
C ALA A 67 4.09 10.43 -14.51
N GLU A 68 4.35 10.88 -13.27
CA GLU A 68 3.63 10.40 -12.09
C GLU A 68 2.14 10.72 -12.12
N LYS A 69 1.78 11.94 -12.53
CA LYS A 69 0.38 12.37 -12.64
C LYS A 69 -0.35 11.60 -13.74
N ARG A 70 0.36 11.28 -14.84
CA ARG A 70 -0.15 10.44 -15.94
C ARG A 70 -0.40 9.00 -15.47
N ILE A 71 0.55 8.39 -14.76
CA ILE A 71 0.41 7.05 -14.17
C ILE A 71 -0.77 7.02 -13.18
N TYR A 72 -0.90 8.03 -12.32
CA TYR A 72 -2.01 8.15 -11.38
C TYR A 72 -3.36 8.24 -12.10
N LYS A 73 -3.48 9.08 -13.13
CA LYS A 73 -4.73 9.18 -13.92
C LYS A 73 -5.05 7.85 -14.61
N PHE A 74 -4.06 7.18 -15.18
CA PHE A 74 -4.24 5.87 -15.82
C PHE A 74 -4.68 4.79 -14.82
N THR A 75 -3.97 4.65 -13.70
CA THR A 75 -4.28 3.68 -12.65
C THR A 75 -5.63 3.95 -12.00
N LYS A 76 -5.99 5.21 -11.75
CA LYS A 76 -7.32 5.57 -11.25
C LYS A 76 -8.43 5.20 -12.24
N LYS A 77 -8.22 5.42 -13.55
CA LYS A 77 -9.18 4.98 -14.58
C LYS A 77 -9.34 3.45 -14.61
N ARG A 78 -8.31 2.68 -14.26
CA ARG A 78 -8.35 1.20 -14.23
C ARG A 78 -8.88 0.61 -12.91
N LEU A 79 -8.54 1.21 -11.76
CA LEU A 79 -8.84 0.68 -10.41
C LEU A 79 -9.95 1.43 -9.68
N GLY A 80 -10.42 2.57 -10.22
CA GLY A 80 -11.50 3.41 -9.71
C GLY A 80 -11.08 4.39 -8.61
N THR A 81 -10.49 3.92 -7.52
CA THR A 81 -10.27 4.73 -6.31
C THR A 81 -8.86 5.32 -6.19
N HIS A 82 -8.76 6.48 -5.54
CA HIS A 82 -7.49 7.18 -5.29
C HIS A 82 -6.48 6.32 -4.52
N ARG A 83 -6.91 5.71 -3.41
CA ARG A 83 -6.04 4.90 -2.54
C ARG A 83 -5.45 3.70 -3.28
N ARG A 84 -6.27 2.99 -4.07
CA ARG A 84 -5.81 1.85 -4.87
C ARG A 84 -4.86 2.28 -5.99
N ALA A 85 -5.14 3.41 -6.64
CA ALA A 85 -4.28 3.97 -7.68
C ALA A 85 -2.88 4.31 -7.15
N LEU A 86 -2.81 5.00 -6.00
CA LEU A 86 -1.54 5.31 -5.35
C LEU A 86 -0.79 4.04 -4.94
N HIS A 87 -1.48 3.08 -4.30
CA HIS A 87 -0.85 1.83 -3.89
C HIS A 87 -0.28 1.06 -5.10
N LYS A 88 -1.03 0.94 -6.20
CA LYS A 88 -0.55 0.25 -7.40
C LYS A 88 0.62 1.00 -8.05
N ARG A 89 0.62 2.34 -8.04
CA ARG A 89 1.74 3.14 -8.54
C ARG A 89 3.02 2.85 -7.75
N GLU A 90 2.95 2.91 -6.42
CA GLU A 90 4.12 2.63 -5.56
C GLU A 90 4.59 1.18 -5.70
N GLU A 91 3.66 0.23 -5.81
CA GLU A 91 3.97 -1.17 -6.08
C GLU A 91 4.76 -1.34 -7.39
N MET A 92 4.35 -0.66 -8.48
CA MET A 92 5.04 -0.73 -9.77
C MET A 92 6.39 -0.04 -9.76
N LYS A 93 6.54 1.06 -9.01
CA LYS A 93 7.85 1.71 -8.80
C LYS A 93 8.81 0.80 -8.06
N ALA A 94 8.36 0.18 -6.97
CA ALA A 94 9.15 -0.78 -6.20
C ALA A 94 9.53 -2.00 -7.05
N TYR A 95 8.60 -2.51 -7.86
CA TYR A 95 8.87 -3.59 -8.81
C TYR A 95 9.96 -3.20 -9.82
N TYR A 96 9.88 -2.01 -10.42
CA TYR A 96 10.89 -1.53 -11.37
C TYR A 96 12.26 -1.36 -10.73
N ALA A 97 12.32 -0.82 -9.51
CA ALA A 97 13.56 -0.69 -8.76
C ALA A 97 14.19 -2.06 -8.45
N ALA A 98 13.38 -3.05 -8.04
CA ALA A 98 13.85 -4.41 -7.79
C ALA A 98 14.39 -5.09 -9.06
N VAL A 99 13.70 -4.92 -10.20
CA VAL A 99 14.17 -5.44 -11.50
C VAL A 99 15.50 -4.80 -11.88
N ARG A 100 15.65 -3.48 -11.71
CA ARG A 100 16.89 -2.77 -12.02
C ARG A 100 18.04 -3.20 -11.11
N ALA A 101 17.79 -3.40 -9.82
CA ALA A 101 18.80 -3.92 -8.88
C ALA A 101 19.28 -5.32 -9.30
N LYS A 102 18.35 -6.23 -9.57
CA LYS A 102 18.66 -7.59 -10.05
C LYS A 102 19.47 -7.58 -11.35
N GLN A 103 19.18 -6.65 -12.28
CA GLN A 103 19.94 -6.48 -13.51
C GLN A 103 21.34 -5.93 -13.28
N ALA A 104 21.54 -5.13 -12.24
CA ALA A 104 22.85 -4.59 -11.86
C ALA A 104 23.74 -5.63 -11.11
N GLY A 105 23.24 -6.86 -10.90
CA GLY A 105 23.99 -7.94 -10.25
C GLY A 105 24.15 -7.78 -8.74
N ILE A 106 23.30 -6.96 -8.11
CA ILE A 106 23.20 -6.78 -6.65
C ILE A 106 21.88 -7.38 -6.15
#